data_AF-A0AAU8CR28-F1
#
_entry.id   AF-A0AAU8CR28-F1
#
_cell.length_a   1.000
_cell.length_b   1.000
_cell.length_c   1.000
_cell.angle_alpha   90.00
_cell.angle_beta   90.00
_cell.angle_gamma   90.00
#
_symmetry.space_group_name_H-M   'P 1'
#
loop_
_entity.id
_entity.type
_entity.pdbx_description
1 polymer ?
#
loop_
_entity_poly.entity_id
_entity_poly.type
_entity_poly.pdbx_seq_one_letter_code
_entity_poly.pdbx_strand_id
1 'polypeptide(L)'
;MRKTVTGILAGISFTLACGTSAFAQELTIFWAEWDPANYLQELVNEYEAETGVKVTVETTPWSDFQTKAFTEFNAKGSAYDMVVGDSQWIGAASEGGHYVDLTEFFNKHNLQEVMAPATVKYYAEYPSNSGKYWSVPAEGDAVGWSYRKDWFEDPKEMEAFKAKYGYDLDVPKDWKQLRDIAEFFHRPDEKRYGIAIYTDNSYDALVMGVENAIFSFGGELGDYATYKVDGIINSEQNVKAVEAYKELYGFTPPGWAKSFFIENNQAITENLAAMSMNYFAFFPALINEASNPNAKGTGFFANPPGPNGDQYAALGGQGISVVSYSENIDESMKFLEWFIKDETQKKWAELGGYTAHAKTLESKEFREATPYNEAFYQTMFKVKDFWATPEYAELLIAMNQRLYPYITGDQGTAKEALDALAADWNATFKKYGRGQ
;
A
#
# COMPACT_ATOMS: atom_id res chain seq x y z
N MET A 1 -29.58 97.53 1.31
CA MET A 1 -29.81 96.46 0.30
C MET A 1 -29.46 95.13 0.93
N ARG A 2 -30.39 94.17 0.81
CA ARG A 2 -30.36 92.82 1.38
C ARG A 2 -29.32 91.93 0.68
N LYS A 3 -28.62 91.07 1.43
CA LYS A 3 -28.78 89.59 1.38
C LYS A 3 -27.77 88.92 2.33
N THR A 4 -28.30 88.23 3.33
CA THR A 4 -27.60 87.37 4.29
C THR A 4 -27.48 85.96 3.69
N VAL A 5 -26.31 85.35 3.85
CA VAL A 5 -26.01 83.97 3.43
C VAL A 5 -26.41 83.01 4.56
N THR A 6 -27.21 82.00 4.24
CA THR A 6 -27.53 80.89 5.15
C THR A 6 -26.87 79.63 4.60
N GLY A 7 -25.92 79.06 5.35
CA GLY A 7 -25.34 77.75 5.07
C GLY A 7 -26.22 76.64 5.64
N ILE A 8 -26.43 75.57 4.87
CA ILE A 8 -27.07 74.33 5.32
C ILE A 8 -26.03 73.21 5.19
N LEU A 9 -25.71 72.59 6.32
CA LEU A 9 -24.99 71.32 6.41
C LEU A 9 -25.90 70.18 5.93
N ALA A 10 -25.43 69.35 5.02
CA ALA A 10 -26.00 68.04 4.72
C ALA A 10 -24.94 66.97 4.98
N GLY A 11 -25.14 66.19 6.04
CA GLY A 11 -24.31 65.02 6.37
C GLY A 11 -24.61 63.87 5.41
N ILE A 12 -23.58 63.30 4.82
CA ILE A 12 -23.65 62.05 4.05
C ILE A 12 -23.21 60.93 5.00
N SER A 13 -24.17 60.09 5.39
CA SER A 13 -23.93 58.84 6.10
C SER A 13 -23.32 57.83 5.13
N PHE A 14 -22.07 57.45 5.34
CA PHE A 14 -21.42 56.34 4.64
C PHE A 14 -21.76 55.03 5.36
N THR A 15 -22.71 54.26 4.84
CA THR A 15 -22.93 52.88 5.26
C THR A 15 -21.85 52.00 4.63
N LEU A 16 -20.84 51.61 5.41
CA LEU A 16 -19.96 50.52 5.04
C LEU A 16 -20.79 49.23 5.00
N ALA A 17 -21.04 48.71 3.81
CA ALA A 17 -21.43 47.32 3.63
C ALA A 17 -20.18 46.47 3.91
N CYS A 18 -20.06 45.94 5.13
CA CYS A 18 -19.20 44.79 5.38
C CYS A 18 -19.80 43.60 4.64
N GLY A 19 -19.35 43.35 3.41
CA GLY A 19 -19.46 42.03 2.82
C GLY A 19 -18.64 41.09 3.68
N THR A 20 -19.29 40.19 4.39
CA THR A 20 -18.65 38.99 4.91
C THR A 20 -18.14 38.22 3.70
N SER A 21 -16.83 38.31 3.42
CA SER A 21 -16.18 37.25 2.66
C SER A 21 -16.35 35.99 3.51
N ALA A 22 -17.26 35.10 3.09
CA ALA A 22 -17.18 33.73 3.54
C ALA A 22 -15.76 33.27 3.19
N PHE A 23 -14.91 33.04 4.20
CA PHE A 23 -13.66 32.34 3.94
C PHE A 23 -14.08 31.03 3.27
N ALA A 24 -13.55 30.78 2.07
CA ALA A 24 -13.74 29.47 1.44
C ALA A 24 -13.23 28.44 2.45
N GLN A 25 -14.09 27.49 2.81
CA GLN A 25 -13.68 26.42 3.72
C GLN A 25 -12.66 25.55 2.99
N GLU A 26 -11.55 25.25 3.64
CA GLU A 26 -10.44 24.47 3.07
C GLU A 26 -10.23 23.21 3.90
N LEU A 27 -9.93 22.09 3.22
CA LEU A 27 -9.49 20.83 3.82
C LEU A 27 -8.09 20.49 3.33
N THR A 28 -7.24 20.01 4.23
CA THR A 28 -5.92 19.47 3.88
C THR A 28 -5.86 17.97 4.19
N ILE A 29 -5.56 17.17 3.16
CA ILE A 29 -5.31 15.74 3.25
C ILE A 29 -3.81 15.50 3.13
N PHE A 30 -3.19 14.88 4.14
CA PHE A 30 -1.77 14.53 4.08
C PHE A 30 -1.56 13.10 3.54
N TRP A 31 -0.63 12.94 2.59
CA TRP A 31 -0.32 11.65 1.97
C TRP A 31 1.15 11.54 1.54
N ALA A 32 1.55 10.36 1.07
CA ALA A 32 2.84 10.13 0.44
C ALA A 32 2.87 10.75 -0.97
N GLU A 33 4.06 11.06 -1.46
CA GLU A 33 4.30 11.55 -2.83
C GLU A 33 4.40 10.37 -3.80
N TRP A 34 3.38 10.22 -4.65
CA TRP A 34 3.23 9.17 -5.66
C TRP A 34 2.02 9.44 -6.55
N ASP A 35 1.86 8.65 -7.62
CA ASP A 35 0.80 8.84 -8.62
C ASP A 35 -0.63 8.83 -8.04
N PRO A 36 -1.02 7.90 -7.13
CA PRO A 36 -2.33 7.94 -6.48
C PRO A 36 -2.66 9.27 -5.78
N ALA A 37 -1.69 9.93 -5.14
CA ALA A 37 -1.92 11.24 -4.53
C ALA A 37 -2.25 12.33 -5.57
N ASN A 38 -1.62 12.26 -6.75
CA ASN A 38 -1.94 13.16 -7.86
C ASN A 38 -3.36 12.90 -8.39
N TYR A 39 -3.74 11.62 -8.53
CA TYR A 39 -5.09 11.25 -8.94
C TYR A 39 -6.14 11.70 -7.91
N LEU A 40 -5.83 11.63 -6.62
CA LEU A 40 -6.76 12.10 -5.58
C LEU A 40 -6.88 13.61 -5.65
N GLN A 41 -5.78 14.34 -5.86
CA GLN A 41 -5.86 15.79 -6.09
C GLN A 41 -6.74 16.14 -7.30
N GLU A 42 -6.65 15.38 -8.39
CA GLU A 42 -7.54 15.54 -9.55
C GLU A 42 -9.00 15.27 -9.18
N LEU A 43 -9.27 14.18 -8.46
CA LEU A 43 -10.61 13.79 -8.02
C LEU A 43 -11.24 14.86 -7.11
N VAL A 44 -10.51 15.35 -6.11
CA VAL A 44 -11.07 16.30 -5.12
C VAL A 44 -11.30 17.71 -5.70
N ASN A 45 -10.75 18.03 -6.88
CA ASN A 45 -11.13 19.24 -7.60
C ASN A 45 -12.61 19.20 -8.05
N GLU A 46 -13.18 18.01 -8.26
CA GLU A 46 -14.62 17.85 -8.51
C GLU A 46 -15.44 18.14 -7.25
N TYR A 47 -14.96 17.74 -6.07
CA TYR A 47 -15.58 18.10 -4.79
C TYR A 47 -15.62 19.62 -4.59
N GLU A 48 -14.52 20.32 -4.91
CA GLU A 48 -14.48 21.78 -4.85
C GLU A 48 -15.48 22.40 -5.83
N ALA A 49 -15.57 21.89 -7.06
CA ALA A 49 -16.53 22.39 -8.05
C ALA A 49 -18.00 22.17 -7.62
N GLU A 50 -18.30 21.06 -6.93
CA GLU A 50 -19.64 20.72 -6.47
C GLU A 50 -20.06 21.46 -5.20
N THR A 51 -19.13 21.70 -4.28
CA THR A 51 -19.44 22.15 -2.92
C THR A 51 -18.92 23.55 -2.60
N GLY A 52 -17.93 24.04 -3.35
CA GLY A 52 -17.18 25.26 -3.06
C GLY A 52 -16.14 25.12 -1.95
N VAL A 53 -15.90 23.89 -1.44
CA VAL A 53 -14.89 23.59 -0.43
C VAL A 53 -13.61 23.14 -1.12
N LYS A 54 -12.52 23.88 -0.92
CA LYS A 54 -11.24 23.55 -1.53
C LYS A 54 -10.58 22.41 -0.77
N VAL A 55 -10.07 21.41 -1.48
CA VAL A 55 -9.34 20.29 -0.88
C VAL A 55 -7.93 20.22 -1.47
N THR A 56 -6.93 20.23 -0.59
CA THR A 56 -5.52 20.11 -0.98
C THR A 56 -4.97 18.78 -0.49
N VAL A 57 -4.39 18.00 -1.39
CA VAL A 57 -3.62 16.80 -1.07
C VAL A 57 -2.16 17.22 -0.92
N GLU A 58 -1.71 17.38 0.33
CA GLU A 58 -0.32 17.68 0.64
C GLU A 58 0.49 16.38 0.70
N THR A 59 1.61 16.36 -0.03
CA THR A 59 2.43 15.15 -0.18
C THR A 59 3.82 15.31 0.41
N THR A 60 4.43 14.18 0.77
CA THR A 60 5.84 14.10 1.15
C THR A 60 6.49 12.82 0.62
N PRO A 61 7.81 12.80 0.36
CA PRO A 61 8.49 11.57 -0.02
C PRO A 61 8.28 10.43 0.98
N TRP A 62 8.14 9.20 0.47
CA TRP A 62 7.90 7.98 1.25
C TRP A 62 8.87 7.81 2.44
N SER A 63 10.16 8.12 2.25
CA SER A 63 11.17 8.02 3.32
C SER A 63 10.88 8.88 4.54
N ASP A 64 10.15 9.98 4.35
CA ASP A 64 9.86 10.96 5.39
C ASP A 64 8.41 10.85 5.90
N PHE A 65 7.57 10.09 5.21
CA PHE A 65 6.11 10.13 5.35
C PHE A 65 5.64 9.80 6.77
N GLN A 66 6.03 8.63 7.28
CA GLN A 66 5.68 8.21 8.64
C GLN A 66 6.23 9.19 9.69
N THR A 67 7.49 9.60 9.54
CA THR A 67 8.14 10.49 10.52
C THR A 67 7.42 11.82 10.61
N LYS A 68 7.03 12.43 9.48
CA LYS A 68 6.28 13.68 9.46
C LYS A 68 4.87 13.51 10.03
N ALA A 69 4.13 12.47 9.63
CA ALA A 69 2.79 12.19 10.15
C ALA A 69 2.80 12.06 11.68
N PHE A 70 3.67 11.21 12.23
CA PHE A 70 3.74 10.97 13.67
C PHE A 70 4.34 12.14 14.45
N THR A 71 5.17 12.98 13.83
CA THR A 71 5.64 14.23 14.47
C THR A 71 4.48 15.18 14.70
N GLU A 72 3.62 15.37 13.68
CA GLU A 72 2.43 16.21 13.80
C GLU A 72 1.43 15.63 14.82
N PHE A 73 1.23 14.30 14.78
CA PHE A 73 0.38 13.60 15.74
C PHE A 73 0.83 13.78 17.19
N ASN A 74 2.13 13.62 17.46
CA ASN A 74 2.71 13.81 18.78
C ASN A 74 2.60 15.27 19.27
N ALA A 75 2.69 16.23 18.34
CA ALA A 75 2.48 17.64 18.64
C ALA A 75 0.99 18.01 18.84
N LYS A 76 0.07 17.13 18.42
CA LYS A 76 -1.37 17.43 18.28
C LYS A 76 -1.62 18.68 17.45
N GLY A 77 -0.83 18.85 16.39
CA GLY A 77 -0.91 20.03 15.52
C GLY A 77 -2.05 19.92 14.52
N SER A 78 -2.60 21.05 14.07
CA SER A 78 -3.75 21.09 13.18
C SER A 78 -3.38 21.31 11.71
N ALA A 79 -2.17 20.92 11.29
CA ALA A 79 -1.73 21.14 9.91
C ALA A 79 -2.58 20.37 8.88
N TYR A 80 -3.15 19.23 9.27
CA TYR A 80 -3.90 18.34 8.40
C TYR A 80 -5.27 18.01 9.01
N ASP A 81 -6.31 18.01 8.16
CA ASP A 81 -7.66 17.61 8.57
C ASP A 81 -7.86 16.09 8.45
N MET A 82 -7.20 15.49 7.47
CA MET A 82 -7.22 14.06 7.20
C MET A 82 -5.82 13.55 6.83
N VAL A 83 -5.58 12.26 7.04
CA VAL A 83 -4.35 11.57 6.63
C VAL A 83 -4.72 10.29 5.89
N VAL A 84 -4.07 10.05 4.75
CA VAL A 84 -4.12 8.77 4.05
C VAL A 84 -2.93 7.93 4.50
N GLY A 85 -3.05 7.30 5.66
CA GLY A 85 -1.96 6.60 6.32
C GLY A 85 -1.89 5.11 5.98
N ASP A 86 -0.69 4.52 6.09
CA ASP A 86 -0.49 3.08 5.92
C ASP A 86 -1.37 2.29 6.90
N SER A 87 -1.88 1.14 6.44
CA SER A 87 -2.73 0.25 7.24
C SER A 87 -2.11 -0.10 8.59
N GLN A 88 -0.79 -0.28 8.65
CA GLN A 88 -0.10 -0.68 9.88
C GLN A 88 -0.04 0.44 10.94
N TRP A 89 -0.35 1.69 10.59
CA TRP A 89 -0.36 2.80 11.54
C TRP A 89 -1.64 2.86 12.37
N ILE A 90 -2.70 2.16 11.96
CA ILE A 90 -4.04 2.34 12.53
C ILE A 90 -4.08 2.08 14.04
N GLY A 91 -3.33 1.11 14.56
CA GLY A 91 -3.27 0.84 16.00
C GLY A 91 -2.58 1.96 16.76
N ALA A 92 -1.41 2.40 16.29
CA ALA A 92 -0.69 3.51 16.92
C ALA A 92 -1.51 4.80 16.92
N ALA A 93 -2.15 5.12 15.79
CA ALA A 93 -2.90 6.36 15.63
C ALA A 93 -4.23 6.35 16.41
N SER A 94 -4.94 5.22 16.43
CA SER A 94 -6.20 5.07 17.19
C SER A 94 -5.97 5.01 18.70
N GLU A 95 -5.03 4.19 19.21
CA GLU A 95 -4.73 4.13 20.65
C GLU A 95 -4.13 5.46 21.16
N GLY A 96 -3.39 6.17 20.31
CA GLY A 96 -2.91 7.54 20.57
C GLY A 96 -4.01 8.61 20.59
N GLY A 97 -5.22 8.28 20.14
CA GLY A 97 -6.36 9.20 20.06
C GLY A 97 -6.22 10.25 18.94
N HIS A 98 -5.44 9.94 17.90
CA HIS A 98 -5.19 10.86 16.78
C HIS A 98 -6.28 10.80 15.70
N TYR A 99 -7.00 9.68 15.60
CA TYR A 99 -8.09 9.50 14.64
C TYR A 99 -9.47 9.61 15.30
N VAL A 100 -10.43 10.13 14.56
CA VAL A 100 -11.86 10.09 14.92
C VAL A 100 -12.36 8.64 14.84
N ASP A 101 -13.20 8.22 15.80
CA ASP A 101 -13.93 6.96 15.72
C ASP A 101 -15.03 7.07 14.65
N LEU A 102 -14.87 6.34 13.55
CA LEU A 102 -15.77 6.32 12.39
C LEU A 102 -16.81 5.20 12.47
N THR A 103 -16.99 4.55 13.63
CA THR A 103 -17.89 3.39 13.74
C THR A 103 -19.34 3.71 13.39
N GLU A 104 -19.85 4.86 13.84
CA GLU A 104 -21.21 5.30 13.47
C GLU A 104 -21.33 5.59 11.97
N PHE A 105 -20.29 6.19 11.37
CA PHE A 105 -20.23 6.45 9.94
C PHE A 105 -20.24 5.14 9.14
N PHE A 106 -19.43 4.16 9.54
CA PHE A 106 -19.39 2.82 8.95
C PHE A 106 -20.76 2.16 8.95
N ASN A 107 -21.44 2.15 10.10
CA ASN A 107 -22.74 1.52 10.24
C ASN A 107 -23.83 2.26 9.45
N LYS A 108 -23.81 3.61 9.43
CA LYS A 108 -24.76 4.43 8.66
C LYS A 108 -24.65 4.14 7.16
N HIS A 109 -23.42 3.97 6.66
CA HIS A 109 -23.13 3.81 5.24
C HIS A 109 -22.92 2.36 4.80
N ASN A 110 -23.08 1.39 5.71
CA ASN A 110 -22.92 -0.03 5.46
C ASN A 110 -21.56 -0.39 4.83
N LEU A 111 -20.50 0.27 5.27
CA LEU A 111 -19.18 0.17 4.64
C LEU A 111 -18.57 -1.23 4.75
N GLN A 112 -19.00 -2.06 5.70
CA GLN A 112 -18.58 -3.46 5.80
C GLN A 112 -18.98 -4.29 4.56
N GLU A 113 -20.06 -3.92 3.88
CA GLU A 113 -20.58 -4.64 2.71
C GLU A 113 -20.22 -3.94 1.39
N VAL A 114 -19.97 -2.63 1.44
CA VAL A 114 -19.69 -1.80 0.26
C VAL A 114 -18.20 -1.83 -0.12
N MET A 115 -17.32 -1.94 0.88
CA MET A 115 -15.87 -2.02 0.68
C MET A 115 -15.39 -3.47 0.63
N ALA A 116 -14.24 -3.71 -0.01
CA ALA A 116 -13.65 -5.04 -0.06
C ALA A 116 -13.33 -5.56 1.36
N PRO A 117 -13.62 -6.84 1.68
CA PRO A 117 -13.50 -7.34 3.05
C PRO A 117 -12.11 -7.17 3.67
N ALA A 118 -11.05 -7.37 2.87
CA ALA A 118 -9.69 -7.18 3.34
C ALA A 118 -9.39 -5.72 3.72
N THR A 119 -9.87 -4.76 2.92
CA THR A 119 -9.60 -3.34 3.17
C THR A 119 -10.36 -2.85 4.40
N VAL A 120 -11.58 -3.36 4.65
CA VAL A 120 -12.31 -3.11 5.91
C VAL A 120 -11.51 -3.63 7.11
N LYS A 121 -11.06 -4.89 7.04
CA LYS A 121 -10.34 -5.55 8.13
C LYS A 121 -9.01 -4.86 8.46
N TYR A 122 -8.24 -4.50 7.45
CA TYR A 122 -6.84 -4.09 7.64
C TYR A 122 -6.65 -2.58 7.59
N TYR A 123 -7.43 -1.83 6.80
CA TYR A 123 -7.22 -0.37 6.68
C TYR A 123 -8.04 0.40 7.70
N ALA A 124 -9.20 -0.14 8.10
CA ALA A 124 -10.20 0.58 8.87
C ALA A 124 -10.42 0.04 10.27
N GLU A 125 -10.31 -1.27 10.50
CA GLU A 125 -10.69 -1.86 11.78
C GLU A 125 -9.51 -2.01 12.76
N TYR A 126 -9.63 -1.45 13.96
CA TYR A 126 -8.68 -1.70 15.04
C TYR A 126 -9.30 -1.63 16.45
N PRO A 127 -9.00 -2.59 17.35
CA PRO A 127 -8.29 -3.85 17.10
C PRO A 127 -9.04 -4.73 16.09
N SER A 128 -8.35 -5.68 15.44
CA SER A 128 -8.98 -6.56 14.45
C SER A 128 -10.17 -7.31 15.05
N ASN A 129 -11.30 -7.38 14.32
CA ASN A 129 -12.58 -7.96 14.74
C ASN A 129 -13.26 -7.26 15.94
N SER A 130 -12.91 -6.02 16.26
CA SER A 130 -13.53 -5.25 17.36
C SER A 130 -14.84 -4.58 16.98
N GLY A 131 -15.14 -4.45 15.68
CA GLY A 131 -16.23 -3.62 15.16
C GLY A 131 -16.00 -2.11 15.32
N LYS A 132 -14.75 -1.68 15.61
CA LYS A 132 -14.36 -0.27 15.69
C LYS A 132 -13.57 0.15 14.47
N TYR A 133 -13.99 1.25 13.86
CA TYR A 133 -13.42 1.72 12.59
C TYR A 133 -12.81 3.12 12.72
N TRP A 134 -11.65 3.34 12.09
CA TRP A 134 -10.84 4.55 12.26
C TRP A 134 -10.45 5.24 10.95
N SER A 135 -10.73 4.61 9.82
CA SER A 135 -10.48 5.18 8.48
C SER A 135 -11.54 4.67 7.50
N VAL A 136 -11.74 5.40 6.40
CA VAL A 136 -12.45 4.90 5.22
C VAL A 136 -11.43 4.30 4.25
N PRO A 137 -11.56 3.02 3.84
CA PRO A 137 -10.68 2.43 2.83
C PRO A 137 -10.62 3.28 1.55
N ALA A 138 -9.42 3.60 1.09
CA ALA A 138 -9.23 4.55 0.01
C ALA A 138 -8.42 3.99 -1.15
N GLU A 139 -7.25 3.44 -0.85
CA GLU A 139 -6.31 2.90 -1.83
C GLU A 139 -5.96 1.47 -1.47
N GLY A 140 -6.53 0.51 -2.19
CA GLY A 140 -6.19 -0.91 -2.10
C GLY A 140 -4.86 -1.18 -2.79
N ASP A 141 -3.96 -1.89 -2.14
CA ASP A 141 -2.71 -2.28 -2.78
C ASP A 141 -2.26 -3.65 -2.29
N ALA A 142 -1.52 -4.35 -3.12
CA ALA A 142 -1.00 -5.67 -2.78
C ALA A 142 0.25 -5.94 -3.61
N VAL A 143 1.08 -6.87 -3.15
CA VAL A 143 2.22 -7.30 -3.94
C VAL A 143 1.75 -8.24 -5.06
N GLY A 144 2.17 -7.91 -6.28
CA GLY A 144 1.98 -8.70 -7.48
C GLY A 144 3.27 -8.88 -8.25
N TRP A 145 3.14 -9.42 -9.46
CA TRP A 145 4.28 -9.69 -10.34
C TRP A 145 4.05 -9.14 -11.74
N SER A 146 5.13 -8.63 -12.32
CA SER A 146 5.25 -8.34 -13.74
C SER A 146 6.20 -9.34 -14.40
N TYR A 147 6.05 -9.56 -15.71
CA TYR A 147 6.96 -10.42 -16.48
C TYR A 147 7.11 -9.97 -17.93
N ARG A 148 8.19 -10.44 -18.55
CA ARG A 148 8.51 -10.23 -19.97
C ARG A 148 7.77 -11.24 -20.85
N LYS A 149 6.58 -10.88 -21.34
CA LYS A 149 5.80 -11.72 -22.27
C LYS A 149 6.62 -12.08 -23.50
N ASP A 150 7.36 -11.12 -24.05
CA ASP A 150 8.22 -11.34 -25.20
C ASP A 150 9.33 -12.37 -24.94
N TRP A 151 9.79 -12.53 -23.70
CA TRP A 151 10.74 -13.60 -23.33
C TRP A 151 10.03 -14.95 -23.13
N PHE A 152 8.81 -14.94 -22.60
CA PHE A 152 8.02 -16.14 -22.35
C PHE A 152 7.41 -16.72 -23.64
N GLU A 153 7.12 -15.87 -24.62
CA GLU A 153 6.54 -16.22 -25.92
C GLU A 153 7.59 -16.49 -27.00
N ASP A 154 8.90 -16.35 -26.71
CA ASP A 154 9.96 -16.74 -27.64
C ASP A 154 9.94 -18.27 -27.84
N PRO A 155 9.72 -18.78 -29.08
CA PRO A 155 9.62 -20.21 -29.31
C PRO A 155 10.85 -21.01 -28.86
N LYS A 156 12.06 -20.43 -28.91
CA LYS A 156 13.29 -21.09 -28.46
C LYS A 156 13.33 -21.21 -26.95
N GLU A 157 12.86 -20.18 -26.24
CA GLU A 157 12.81 -20.19 -24.79
C GLU A 157 11.74 -21.18 -24.30
N MET A 158 10.58 -21.23 -24.95
CA MET A 158 9.54 -22.24 -24.67
C MET A 158 10.06 -23.67 -24.87
N GLU A 159 10.74 -23.95 -26.00
CA GLU A 159 11.33 -25.27 -26.29
C GLU A 159 12.42 -25.64 -25.27
N ALA A 160 13.34 -24.71 -24.97
CA ALA A 160 14.45 -24.94 -24.06
C ALA A 160 13.96 -25.13 -22.61
N PHE A 161 12.97 -24.36 -22.17
CA PHE A 161 12.37 -24.50 -20.84
C PHE A 161 11.70 -25.86 -20.69
N LYS A 162 10.88 -26.25 -21.67
CA LYS A 162 10.21 -27.55 -21.68
C LYS A 162 11.21 -28.72 -21.68
N ALA A 163 12.32 -28.58 -22.40
CA ALA A 163 13.39 -29.57 -22.39
C ALA A 163 14.09 -29.68 -21.02
N LYS A 164 14.27 -28.56 -20.29
CA LYS A 164 14.93 -28.54 -18.97
C LYS A 164 14.03 -29.03 -17.84
N TYR A 165 12.77 -28.60 -17.80
CA TYR A 165 11.89 -28.82 -16.64
C TYR A 165 10.72 -29.78 -16.91
N GLY A 166 10.45 -30.14 -18.16
CA GLY A 166 9.44 -31.14 -18.52
C GLY A 166 8.00 -30.65 -18.57
N TYR A 167 7.76 -29.33 -18.49
CA TYR A 167 6.44 -28.70 -18.63
C TYR A 167 6.52 -27.41 -19.47
N ASP A 168 5.39 -26.93 -19.97
CA ASP A 168 5.35 -25.74 -20.82
C ASP A 168 5.67 -24.46 -20.02
N LEU A 169 6.43 -23.55 -20.65
CA LEU A 169 6.69 -22.22 -20.10
C LEU A 169 5.40 -21.39 -20.14
N ASP A 170 5.02 -20.85 -18.98
CA ASP A 170 3.83 -20.02 -18.75
C ASP A 170 4.08 -19.19 -17.47
N VAL A 171 3.17 -18.28 -17.12
CA VAL A 171 3.19 -17.65 -15.79
C VAL A 171 3.18 -18.73 -14.69
N PRO A 172 3.94 -18.56 -13.60
CA PRO A 172 4.13 -19.61 -12.61
C PRO A 172 2.81 -19.99 -11.93
N LYS A 173 2.50 -21.28 -11.91
CA LYS A 173 1.28 -21.81 -11.26
C LYS A 173 1.48 -22.13 -9.78
N ASP A 174 2.72 -22.14 -9.32
CA ASP A 174 3.12 -22.34 -7.94
C ASP A 174 4.54 -21.79 -7.70
N TRP A 175 4.98 -21.75 -6.44
CA TRP A 175 6.31 -21.29 -6.05
C TRP A 175 7.46 -22.12 -6.65
N LYS A 176 7.24 -23.41 -6.94
CA LYS A 176 8.26 -24.24 -7.59
C LYS A 176 8.48 -23.75 -9.03
N GLN A 177 7.40 -23.49 -9.77
CA GLN A 177 7.49 -22.93 -11.12
C GLN A 177 8.09 -21.52 -11.10
N LEU A 178 7.75 -20.68 -10.12
CA LEU A 178 8.36 -19.35 -9.96
C LEU A 178 9.89 -19.47 -9.85
N ARG A 179 10.37 -20.37 -9.02
CA ARG A 179 11.80 -20.65 -8.83
C ARG A 179 12.43 -21.24 -10.10
N ASP A 180 11.81 -22.23 -10.74
CA ASP A 180 12.32 -22.87 -11.96
C ASP A 180 12.46 -21.85 -13.11
N ILE A 181 11.47 -20.96 -13.27
CA ILE A 181 11.49 -19.90 -14.28
C ILE A 181 12.58 -18.87 -13.97
N ALA A 182 12.72 -18.48 -12.70
CA ALA A 182 13.80 -17.58 -12.28
C ALA A 182 15.17 -18.20 -12.59
N GLU A 183 15.39 -19.47 -12.24
CA GLU A 183 16.64 -20.18 -12.57
C GLU A 183 16.86 -20.29 -14.08
N PHE A 184 15.81 -20.58 -14.87
CA PHE A 184 15.90 -20.73 -16.32
C PHE A 184 16.41 -19.48 -17.03
N PHE A 185 15.87 -18.31 -16.66
CA PHE A 185 16.22 -17.04 -17.29
C PHE A 185 17.47 -16.39 -16.70
N HIS A 186 18.00 -16.91 -15.59
CA HIS A 186 19.22 -16.42 -14.97
C HIS A 186 20.47 -16.81 -15.78
N ARG A 187 20.92 -15.90 -16.64
CA ARG A 187 22.11 -16.02 -17.51
C ARG A 187 23.02 -14.80 -17.27
N PRO A 188 23.77 -14.76 -16.16
CA PRO A 188 24.57 -13.59 -15.77
C PRO A 188 25.64 -13.21 -16.81
N ASP A 189 26.17 -14.18 -17.56
CA ASP A 189 27.12 -13.93 -18.67
C ASP A 189 26.50 -13.12 -19.82
N GLU A 190 25.17 -13.14 -19.95
CA GLU A 190 24.38 -12.39 -20.93
C GLU A 190 23.77 -11.12 -20.32
N LYS A 191 24.07 -10.80 -19.05
CA LYS A 191 23.42 -9.74 -18.26
C LYS A 191 21.88 -9.90 -18.20
N ARG A 192 21.42 -11.14 -18.19
CA ARG A 192 20.01 -11.50 -18.09
C ARG A 192 19.76 -12.26 -16.79
N TYR A 193 18.71 -11.88 -16.08
CA TYR A 193 18.42 -12.36 -14.74
C TYR A 193 17.00 -12.93 -14.66
N GLY A 194 16.79 -13.81 -13.68
CA GLY A 194 15.53 -14.54 -13.55
C GLY A 194 14.41 -13.67 -13.02
N ILE A 195 14.71 -12.90 -11.99
CA ILE A 195 13.71 -12.28 -11.13
C ILE A 195 14.27 -11.03 -10.46
N ALA A 196 13.44 -10.04 -10.18
CA ALA A 196 13.74 -8.96 -9.25
C ALA A 196 12.74 -9.03 -8.09
N ILE A 197 13.24 -8.96 -6.86
CA ILE A 197 12.46 -9.06 -5.62
C ILE A 197 12.86 -7.96 -4.65
N TYR A 198 12.00 -7.61 -3.71
CA TYR A 198 12.31 -6.60 -2.70
C TYR A 198 13.39 -7.06 -1.72
N THR A 199 14.32 -6.16 -1.44
CA THR A 199 15.45 -6.45 -0.53
C THR A 199 15.81 -5.27 0.37
N ASP A 200 15.29 -4.07 0.08
CA ASP A 200 15.56 -2.92 0.93
C ASP A 200 14.98 -3.11 2.34
N ASN A 201 15.83 -3.05 3.35
CA ASN A 201 15.47 -3.13 4.76
C ASN A 201 15.38 -1.76 5.48
N SER A 202 15.27 -0.66 4.72
CA SER A 202 15.11 0.69 5.27
C SER A 202 13.69 0.97 5.76
N TYR A 203 12.69 0.29 5.17
CA TYR A 203 11.27 0.35 5.55
C TYR A 203 10.62 -1.03 5.37
N ASP A 204 9.44 -1.15 4.79
CA ASP A 204 8.65 -2.38 4.71
C ASP A 204 9.03 -3.34 3.56
N ALA A 205 9.72 -2.85 2.51
CA ALA A 205 9.97 -3.58 1.27
C ALA A 205 10.45 -5.04 1.46
N LEU A 206 11.57 -5.28 2.16
CA LEU A 206 12.08 -6.63 2.40
C LEU A 206 11.05 -7.51 3.14
N VAL A 207 10.43 -6.97 4.19
CA VAL A 207 9.47 -7.70 5.03
C VAL A 207 8.26 -8.12 4.20
N MET A 208 7.69 -7.19 3.44
CA MET A 208 6.52 -7.42 2.59
C MET A 208 6.85 -8.40 1.46
N GLY A 209 8.06 -8.33 0.90
CA GLY A 209 8.57 -9.33 -0.02
C GLY A 209 8.59 -10.74 0.59
N VAL A 210 9.14 -10.88 1.80
CA VAL A 210 9.21 -12.16 2.54
C VAL A 210 7.83 -12.68 2.94
N GLU A 211 6.90 -11.81 3.30
CA GLU A 211 5.53 -12.17 3.66
C GLU A 211 4.78 -12.91 2.54
N ASN A 212 4.99 -12.51 1.28
CA ASN A 212 4.45 -13.23 0.13
C ASN A 212 4.86 -14.71 0.12
N ALA A 213 6.08 -15.01 0.59
CA ALA A 213 6.57 -16.37 0.77
C ALA A 213 5.96 -17.01 2.02
N ILE A 214 6.08 -16.37 3.19
CA ILE A 214 5.60 -16.91 4.47
C ILE A 214 4.14 -17.32 4.37
N PHE A 215 3.28 -16.41 3.92
CA PHE A 215 1.85 -16.67 3.87
C PHE A 215 1.50 -17.76 2.85
N SER A 216 2.13 -17.77 1.68
CA SER A 216 1.90 -18.81 0.66
C SER A 216 2.45 -20.18 1.06
N PHE A 217 3.42 -20.24 1.97
CA PHE A 217 3.91 -21.51 2.53
C PHE A 217 3.04 -22.04 3.69
N GLY A 218 1.91 -21.37 3.96
CA GLY A 218 0.98 -21.70 5.06
C GLY A 218 1.43 -21.17 6.41
N GLY A 219 2.42 -20.27 6.42
CA GLY A 219 2.94 -19.61 7.60
C GLY A 219 2.11 -18.41 8.07
N GLU A 220 2.39 -17.97 9.29
CA GLU A 220 1.82 -16.77 9.92
C GLU A 220 2.92 -16.01 10.67
N LEU A 221 2.67 -14.73 10.98
CA LEU A 221 3.60 -13.92 11.79
C LEU A 221 3.41 -14.14 13.30
N GLY A 222 2.21 -14.55 13.70
CA GLY A 222 1.87 -14.87 15.09
C GLY A 222 0.37 -15.03 15.24
N ASP A 223 -0.07 -15.25 16.47
CA ASP A 223 -1.48 -15.24 16.83
C ASP A 223 -1.88 -13.80 17.19
N TYR A 224 -2.64 -13.16 16.30
CA TYR A 224 -3.03 -11.76 16.44
C TYR A 224 -3.99 -11.49 17.62
N ALA A 225 -4.65 -12.53 18.15
CA ALA A 225 -5.52 -12.40 19.32
C ALA A 225 -4.73 -12.53 20.63
N THR A 226 -3.74 -13.42 20.67
CA THR A 226 -2.97 -13.71 21.89
C THR A 226 -1.59 -13.07 21.94
N TYR A 227 -1.15 -12.44 20.85
CA TYR A 227 0.20 -11.88 20.65
C TYR A 227 1.32 -12.94 20.76
N LYS A 228 0.98 -14.23 20.68
CA LYS A 228 1.95 -15.31 20.71
C LYS A 228 2.71 -15.35 19.39
N VAL A 229 4.04 -15.33 19.44
CA VAL A 229 4.92 -15.46 18.25
C VAL A 229 5.78 -16.72 18.27
N ASP A 230 6.13 -17.24 19.45
CA ASP A 230 6.93 -18.46 19.59
C ASP A 230 6.28 -19.67 18.95
N GLY A 231 7.04 -20.36 18.12
CA GLY A 231 6.60 -21.50 17.32
C GLY A 231 5.73 -21.13 16.12
N ILE A 232 5.45 -19.84 15.90
CA ILE A 232 4.68 -19.34 14.75
C ILE A 232 5.64 -18.63 13.78
N ILE A 233 6.23 -17.48 14.17
CA ILE A 233 7.16 -16.74 13.29
C ILE A 233 8.41 -17.57 12.96
N ASN A 234 8.87 -18.40 13.89
CA ASN A 234 10.01 -19.31 13.77
C ASN A 234 9.62 -20.78 13.52
N SER A 235 8.42 -21.00 12.99
CA SER A 235 7.96 -22.33 12.58
C SER A 235 8.80 -22.91 11.45
N GLU A 236 8.79 -24.24 11.28
CA GLU A 236 9.47 -24.90 10.15
C GLU A 236 8.94 -24.44 8.79
N GLN A 237 7.67 -24.03 8.71
CA GLN A 237 7.06 -23.51 7.48
C GLN A 237 7.66 -22.15 7.11
N ASN A 238 7.76 -21.23 8.07
CA ASN A 238 8.36 -19.91 7.84
C ASN A 238 9.85 -20.02 7.52
N VAL A 239 10.57 -20.96 8.14
CA VAL A 239 11.98 -21.23 7.81
C VAL A 239 12.14 -21.60 6.34
N LYS A 240 11.32 -22.55 5.85
CA LYS A 240 11.33 -22.96 4.43
C LYS A 240 10.92 -21.82 3.50
N ALA A 241 9.98 -20.98 3.91
CA ALA A 241 9.55 -19.82 3.13
C ALA A 241 10.68 -18.78 2.98
N VAL A 242 11.38 -18.47 4.07
CA VAL A 242 12.51 -17.54 4.08
C VAL A 242 13.71 -18.10 3.30
N GLU A 243 13.95 -19.41 3.37
CA GLU A 243 14.94 -20.11 2.53
C GLU A 243 14.59 -20.01 1.04
N ALA A 244 13.32 -20.24 0.67
CA ALA A 244 12.85 -20.12 -0.71
C ALA A 244 12.96 -18.67 -1.23
N TYR A 245 12.65 -17.67 -0.38
CA TYR A 245 12.82 -16.25 -0.73
C TYR A 245 14.29 -15.90 -0.97
N LYS A 246 15.19 -16.40 -0.11
CA LYS A 246 16.64 -16.27 -0.32
C LYS A 246 17.11 -16.94 -1.60
N GLU A 247 16.56 -18.10 -1.96
CA GLU A 247 16.90 -18.75 -3.23
C GLU A 247 16.53 -17.86 -4.43
N LEU A 248 15.36 -17.20 -4.39
CA LEU A 248 14.98 -16.23 -5.42
C LEU A 248 15.95 -15.04 -5.50
N TYR A 249 16.45 -14.56 -4.37
CA TYR A 249 17.48 -13.50 -4.34
C TYR A 249 18.72 -13.89 -5.15
N GLY A 250 19.10 -15.18 -5.14
CA GLY A 250 20.22 -15.70 -5.92
C GLY A 250 20.04 -15.57 -7.45
N PHE A 251 18.82 -15.34 -7.93
CA PHE A 251 18.54 -15.14 -9.35
C PHE A 251 18.39 -13.67 -9.77
N THR A 252 18.59 -12.73 -8.82
CA THR A 252 18.47 -11.28 -9.05
C THR A 252 19.68 -10.66 -9.76
N PRO A 253 19.54 -9.45 -10.35
CA PRO A 253 20.67 -8.73 -10.91
C PRO A 253 21.73 -8.36 -9.84
N PRO A 254 23.02 -8.20 -10.22
CA PRO A 254 24.04 -7.75 -9.28
C PRO A 254 23.70 -6.36 -8.76
N GLY A 255 23.90 -6.13 -7.46
CA GLY A 255 23.60 -4.85 -6.81
C GLY A 255 22.16 -4.74 -6.26
N TRP A 256 21.31 -5.76 -6.42
CA TRP A 256 19.94 -5.78 -5.90
C TRP A 256 19.83 -6.03 -4.38
N ALA A 257 20.87 -5.77 -3.60
CA ALA A 257 20.81 -5.93 -2.14
C ALA A 257 19.94 -4.83 -1.47
N LYS A 258 19.72 -3.71 -2.15
CA LYS A 258 18.93 -2.56 -1.67
C LYS A 258 17.95 -2.13 -2.76
N SER A 259 16.99 -2.99 -3.05
CA SER A 259 15.98 -2.76 -4.11
C SER A 259 14.58 -2.64 -3.52
N PHE A 260 13.86 -1.63 -3.99
CA PHE A 260 12.45 -1.43 -3.73
C PHE A 260 11.69 -1.25 -5.06
N PHE A 261 10.68 -0.38 -5.12
CA PHE A 261 9.80 -0.29 -6.28
C PHE A 261 10.47 0.30 -7.52
N ILE A 262 11.39 1.25 -7.38
CA ILE A 262 12.07 1.90 -8.51
C ILE A 262 12.98 0.88 -9.20
N GLU A 263 13.85 0.23 -8.43
CA GLU A 263 14.80 -0.75 -8.95
C GLU A 263 14.06 -1.94 -9.55
N ASN A 264 12.99 -2.43 -8.92
CA ASN A 264 12.22 -3.54 -9.47
C ASN A 264 11.52 -3.18 -10.78
N ASN A 265 10.98 -1.96 -10.91
CA ASN A 265 10.48 -1.51 -12.21
C ASN A 265 11.61 -1.40 -13.26
N GLN A 266 12.78 -0.87 -12.87
CA GLN A 266 13.96 -0.80 -13.74
C GLN A 266 14.40 -2.17 -14.24
N ALA A 267 14.26 -3.22 -13.43
CA ALA A 267 14.61 -4.58 -13.85
C ALA A 267 13.85 -5.01 -15.12
N ILE A 268 12.59 -4.58 -15.28
CA ILE A 268 11.79 -4.82 -16.48
C ILE A 268 12.09 -3.79 -17.57
N THR A 269 12.11 -2.49 -17.24
CA THR A 269 12.27 -1.43 -18.26
C THR A 269 13.65 -1.43 -18.91
N GLU A 270 14.68 -1.87 -18.19
CA GLU A 270 16.07 -1.94 -18.67
C GLU A 270 16.48 -3.33 -19.20
N ASN A 271 15.52 -4.24 -19.39
CA ASN A 271 15.76 -5.59 -19.93
C ASN A 271 16.67 -6.48 -19.06
N LEU A 272 16.63 -6.32 -17.73
CA LEU A 272 17.49 -7.07 -16.82
C LEU A 272 16.85 -8.39 -16.39
N ALA A 273 15.59 -8.37 -15.94
CA ALA A 273 14.93 -9.54 -15.33
C ALA A 273 13.73 -10.03 -16.13
N ALA A 274 13.48 -11.35 -16.06
CA ALA A 274 12.32 -11.96 -16.71
C ALA A 274 11.02 -11.71 -15.96
N MET A 275 11.10 -11.64 -14.63
CA MET A 275 9.98 -11.37 -13.73
C MET A 275 10.40 -10.31 -12.70
N SER A 276 9.44 -9.54 -12.19
CA SER A 276 9.70 -8.59 -11.11
C SER A 276 8.52 -8.45 -10.18
N MET A 277 8.77 -8.56 -8.88
CA MET A 277 7.76 -8.29 -7.85
C MET A 277 7.62 -6.79 -7.63
N ASN A 278 6.41 -6.30 -7.43
CA ASN A 278 6.16 -4.94 -6.98
C ASN A 278 4.76 -4.85 -6.36
N TYR A 279 4.48 -3.79 -5.63
CA TYR A 279 3.10 -3.39 -5.37
C TYR A 279 2.41 -3.00 -6.68
N PHE A 280 1.12 -3.33 -6.79
CA PHE A 280 0.34 -3.02 -7.99
C PHE A 280 0.33 -1.51 -8.25
N ALA A 281 0.26 -0.69 -7.21
CA ALA A 281 0.31 0.78 -7.35
C ALA A 281 1.53 1.31 -8.12
N PHE A 282 2.62 0.54 -8.23
CA PHE A 282 3.81 0.92 -8.99
C PHE A 282 3.87 0.35 -10.42
N PHE A 283 2.93 -0.51 -10.83
CA PHE A 283 2.85 -1.04 -12.20
C PHE A 283 2.40 -0.07 -13.31
N PRO A 284 1.73 1.08 -13.06
CA PRO A 284 1.46 2.06 -14.12
C PRO A 284 2.73 2.48 -14.89
N ALA A 285 3.87 2.60 -14.20
CA ALA A 285 5.16 2.90 -14.83
C ALA A 285 5.60 1.85 -15.87
N LEU A 286 5.18 0.58 -15.71
CA LEU A 286 5.55 -0.53 -16.59
C LEU A 286 4.73 -0.58 -17.88
N ILE A 287 3.58 0.11 -17.95
CA ILE A 287 2.77 0.18 -19.18
C ILE A 287 2.85 1.53 -19.88
N ASN A 288 3.59 2.48 -19.32
CA ASN A 288 3.79 3.79 -19.92
C ASN A 288 4.72 3.70 -21.15
N GLU A 289 4.15 3.70 -22.35
CA GLU A 289 4.91 3.63 -23.61
C GLU A 289 5.87 4.82 -23.83
N ALA A 290 5.66 5.95 -23.15
CA ALA A 290 6.53 7.12 -23.30
C ALA A 290 7.87 6.96 -22.56
N SER A 291 7.90 6.16 -21.49
CA SER A 291 9.09 5.96 -20.65
C SER A 291 9.60 4.50 -20.64
N ASN A 292 8.77 3.51 -20.97
CA ASN A 292 9.13 2.10 -20.98
C ASN A 292 9.10 1.50 -22.40
N PRO A 293 10.25 1.15 -23.00
CA PRO A 293 10.29 0.48 -24.32
C PRO A 293 9.66 -0.92 -24.32
N ASN A 294 9.53 -1.56 -23.14
CA ASN A 294 8.97 -2.89 -22.98
C ASN A 294 7.47 -2.88 -22.66
N ALA A 295 6.80 -1.71 -22.64
CA ALA A 295 5.42 -1.56 -22.16
C ALA A 295 4.42 -2.56 -22.80
N LYS A 296 4.49 -2.77 -24.12
CA LYS A 296 3.62 -3.74 -24.82
C LYS A 296 3.95 -5.20 -24.51
N GLY A 297 5.22 -5.47 -24.22
CA GLY A 297 5.77 -6.77 -23.88
C GLY A 297 5.67 -7.13 -22.39
N THR A 298 5.14 -6.25 -21.54
CA THR A 298 4.95 -6.56 -20.12
C THR A 298 3.61 -7.23 -19.87
N GLY A 299 3.61 -8.30 -19.09
CA GLY A 299 2.42 -8.96 -18.55
C GLY A 299 2.46 -8.98 -17.03
N PHE A 300 1.35 -9.40 -16.40
CA PHE A 300 1.19 -9.36 -14.95
C PHE A 300 0.51 -10.62 -14.43
N PHE A 301 0.84 -11.04 -13.21
CA PHE A 301 0.19 -12.15 -12.52
C PHE A 301 0.17 -11.94 -11.00
N ALA A 302 -0.79 -12.58 -10.34
CA ALA A 302 -0.91 -12.58 -8.87
C ALA A 302 0.15 -13.49 -8.23
N ASN A 303 0.48 -13.26 -6.95
CA ASN A 303 1.43 -14.13 -6.23
C ASN A 303 1.01 -15.62 -6.32
N PRO A 304 1.89 -16.54 -6.78
CA PRO A 304 1.51 -17.93 -6.98
C PRO A 304 1.35 -18.70 -5.66
N PRO A 305 0.57 -19.80 -5.63
CA PRO A 305 0.42 -20.63 -4.44
C PRO A 305 1.74 -21.27 -4.04
N GLY A 306 1.96 -21.44 -2.74
CA GLY A 306 3.10 -22.18 -2.23
C GLY A 306 2.90 -23.70 -2.34
N PRO A 307 3.83 -24.49 -1.77
CA PRO A 307 3.92 -25.92 -2.02
C PRO A 307 2.71 -26.74 -1.57
N ASN A 308 1.89 -26.21 -0.66
CA ASN A 308 0.70 -26.89 -0.13
C ASN A 308 -0.63 -26.32 -0.66
N GLY A 309 -0.57 -25.39 -1.62
CA GLY A 309 -1.76 -24.78 -2.23
C GLY A 309 -2.25 -23.50 -1.56
N ASP A 310 -1.72 -23.14 -0.38
CA ASP A 310 -1.94 -21.82 0.21
C ASP A 310 -1.46 -20.73 -0.74
N GLN A 311 -2.30 -19.72 -0.98
CA GLN A 311 -2.00 -18.65 -1.91
C GLN A 311 -2.36 -17.33 -1.26
N TYR A 312 -1.35 -16.54 -0.91
CA TYR A 312 -1.56 -15.24 -0.29
C TYR A 312 -0.56 -14.21 -0.81
N ALA A 313 -0.88 -12.93 -0.64
CA ALA A 313 0.03 -11.84 -0.92
C ALA A 313 0.11 -10.89 0.28
N ALA A 314 1.24 -10.20 0.41
CA ALA A 314 1.36 -9.10 1.36
C ALA A 314 0.43 -7.95 0.94
N LEU A 315 -0.34 -7.45 1.89
CA LEU A 315 -1.22 -6.31 1.74
C LEU A 315 -0.39 -5.02 1.85
N GLY A 316 -0.56 -4.13 0.88
CA GLY A 316 -0.19 -2.72 1.01
C GLY A 316 -1.45 -1.88 1.24
N GLY A 317 -1.39 -0.60 0.91
CA GLY A 317 -2.59 0.23 0.80
C GLY A 317 -3.04 0.88 2.10
N GLN A 318 -4.03 1.76 1.96
CA GLN A 318 -4.24 2.89 2.87
C GLN A 318 -5.73 3.26 2.98
N GLY A 319 -6.06 3.89 4.11
CA GLY A 319 -7.37 4.48 4.39
C GLY A 319 -7.28 5.97 4.71
N ILE A 320 -8.35 6.72 4.44
CA ILE A 320 -8.47 8.12 4.83
C ILE A 320 -9.01 8.18 6.26
N SER A 321 -8.19 8.69 7.18
CA SER A 321 -8.56 8.93 8.58
C SER A 321 -8.78 10.42 8.83
N VAL A 322 -9.80 10.77 9.62
CA VAL A 322 -10.01 12.15 10.09
C VAL A 322 -9.20 12.39 11.36
N VAL A 323 -8.44 13.49 11.38
CA VAL A 323 -7.64 13.89 12.53
C VAL A 323 -8.55 14.42 13.65
N SER A 324 -8.44 13.86 14.85
CA SER A 324 -9.39 14.08 15.97
C SER A 324 -9.39 15.48 16.56
N TYR A 325 -8.36 16.28 16.27
CA TYR A 325 -8.19 17.67 16.69
C TYR A 325 -8.20 18.65 15.51
N SER A 326 -8.66 18.22 14.33
CA SER A 326 -8.97 19.13 13.21
C SER A 326 -10.07 20.12 13.63
N GLU A 327 -9.97 21.35 13.14
CA GLU A 327 -11.04 22.36 13.29
C GLU A 327 -12.18 22.16 12.27
N ASN A 328 -12.02 21.25 11.30
CA ASN A 328 -12.93 21.02 10.17
C ASN A 328 -13.57 19.62 10.17
N ILE A 329 -13.70 18.96 11.34
CA ILE A 329 -14.22 17.59 11.44
C ILE A 329 -15.54 17.40 10.68
N ASP A 330 -16.52 18.29 10.87
CA ASP A 330 -17.83 18.18 10.20
C ASP A 330 -17.72 18.20 8.68
N GLU A 331 -16.78 18.98 8.13
CA GLU A 331 -16.57 19.07 6.69
C GLU A 331 -15.77 17.87 6.17
N SER A 332 -14.78 17.38 6.93
CA SER A 332 -14.11 16.11 6.64
C SER A 332 -15.09 14.93 6.57
N MET A 333 -16.09 14.88 7.46
CA MET A 333 -17.12 13.83 7.41
C MET A 333 -18.00 13.91 6.17
N LYS A 334 -18.31 15.12 5.67
CA LYS A 334 -19.05 15.31 4.41
C LYS A 334 -18.20 14.90 3.20
N PHE A 335 -16.91 15.23 3.22
CA PHE A 335 -15.97 14.76 2.21
C PHE A 335 -15.93 13.24 2.17
N LEU A 336 -15.85 12.56 3.32
CA LEU A 336 -15.91 11.10 3.37
C LEU A 336 -17.24 10.55 2.81
N GLU A 337 -18.39 11.17 3.13
CA GLU A 337 -19.70 10.78 2.58
C GLU A 337 -19.76 10.97 1.05
N TRP A 338 -19.08 11.98 0.51
CA TRP A 338 -18.93 12.17 -0.93
C TRP A 338 -17.99 11.14 -1.56
N PHE A 339 -16.86 10.85 -0.91
CA PHE A 339 -15.84 9.95 -1.41
C PHE A 339 -16.36 8.53 -1.59
N ILE A 340 -17.20 8.03 -0.67
CA ILE A 340 -17.71 6.65 -0.70
C ILE A 340 -18.85 6.39 -1.69
N LYS A 341 -19.32 7.40 -2.44
CA LYS A 341 -20.40 7.21 -3.42
C LYS A 341 -19.94 6.32 -4.58
N ASP A 342 -20.85 5.51 -5.13
CA ASP A 342 -20.59 4.64 -6.28
C ASP A 342 -19.93 5.41 -7.45
N GLU A 343 -20.46 6.58 -7.80
CA GLU A 343 -19.95 7.42 -8.88
C GLU A 343 -18.55 7.98 -8.60
N THR A 344 -18.30 8.41 -7.37
CA THR A 344 -16.99 8.92 -6.95
C THR A 344 -15.96 7.80 -6.94
N GLN A 345 -16.31 6.61 -6.43
CA GLN A 345 -15.42 5.44 -6.43
C GLN A 345 -15.15 4.92 -7.84
N LYS A 346 -16.13 5.01 -8.76
CA LYS A 346 -15.90 4.71 -10.17
C LYS A 346 -14.93 5.71 -10.79
N LYS A 347 -15.11 7.00 -10.54
CA LYS A 347 -14.22 8.06 -11.05
C LYS A 347 -12.81 7.91 -10.48
N TRP A 348 -12.70 7.58 -9.20
CA TRP A 348 -11.43 7.27 -8.54
C TRP A 348 -10.67 6.16 -9.27
N ALA A 349 -11.36 5.06 -9.59
CA ALA A 349 -10.79 3.96 -10.35
C ALA A 349 -10.42 4.33 -11.80
N GLU A 350 -11.23 5.16 -12.46
CA GLU A 350 -10.97 5.62 -13.83
C GLU A 350 -9.72 6.52 -13.94
N LEU A 351 -9.42 7.31 -12.90
CA LEU A 351 -8.23 8.15 -12.84
C LEU A 351 -6.94 7.35 -12.60
N GLY A 352 -7.06 6.12 -12.12
CA GLY A 352 -5.92 5.23 -11.84
C GLY A 352 -5.73 4.91 -10.36
N GLY A 353 -6.62 5.35 -9.47
CA GLY A 353 -6.65 4.92 -8.08
C GLY A 353 -7.10 3.47 -7.94
N TYR A 354 -6.50 2.73 -7.03
CA TYR A 354 -6.88 1.36 -6.75
C TYR A 354 -8.00 1.35 -5.72
N THR A 355 -9.24 1.51 -6.20
CA THR A 355 -10.42 1.61 -5.35
C THR A 355 -10.57 0.43 -4.38
N ALA A 356 -10.99 0.72 -3.14
CA ALA A 356 -11.40 -0.29 -2.16
C ALA A 356 -12.89 -0.69 -2.31
N HIS A 357 -13.64 -0.09 -3.23
CA HIS A 357 -15.07 -0.33 -3.42
C HIS A 357 -15.31 -1.69 -4.10
N ALA A 358 -15.98 -2.61 -3.41
CA ALA A 358 -16.09 -4.01 -3.82
C ALA A 358 -16.73 -4.17 -5.20
N LYS A 359 -17.85 -3.47 -5.44
CA LYS A 359 -18.56 -3.53 -6.72
C LYS A 359 -17.74 -2.94 -7.88
N THR A 360 -16.93 -1.90 -7.63
CA THR A 360 -16.06 -1.33 -8.66
C THR A 360 -14.91 -2.29 -8.97
N LEU A 361 -14.30 -2.88 -7.93
CA LEU A 361 -13.27 -3.91 -8.07
C LEU A 361 -13.73 -5.11 -8.89
N GLU A 362 -14.95 -5.59 -8.65
CA GLU A 362 -15.54 -6.74 -9.37
C GLU A 362 -15.95 -6.42 -10.81
N SER A 363 -16.10 -5.13 -11.15
CA SER A 363 -16.60 -4.70 -12.45
C SER A 363 -15.67 -5.12 -13.58
N LYS A 364 -16.27 -5.46 -14.72
CA LYS A 364 -15.52 -5.77 -15.93
C LYS A 364 -14.73 -4.55 -16.41
N GLU A 365 -15.33 -3.38 -16.26
CA GLU A 365 -14.74 -2.09 -16.60
C GLU A 365 -13.41 -1.88 -15.87
N PHE A 366 -13.37 -2.12 -14.55
CA PHE A 366 -12.12 -2.02 -13.80
C PHE A 366 -11.12 -3.11 -14.21
N ARG A 367 -11.55 -4.37 -14.24
CA ARG A 367 -10.67 -5.52 -14.51
C ARG A 367 -10.00 -5.48 -15.88
N GLU A 368 -10.65 -4.87 -16.87
CA GLU A 368 -10.12 -4.71 -18.23
C GLU A 368 -9.49 -3.33 -18.51
N ALA A 369 -9.56 -2.37 -17.58
CA ALA A 369 -9.05 -1.02 -17.79
C ALA A 369 -7.53 -0.99 -18.07
N THR A 370 -6.78 -1.86 -17.41
CA THR A 370 -5.33 -1.98 -17.58
C THR A 370 -4.90 -3.46 -17.57
N PRO A 371 -3.72 -3.80 -18.12
CA PRO A 371 -3.25 -5.18 -18.17
C PRO A 371 -2.96 -5.81 -16.80
N TYR A 372 -2.80 -5.01 -15.74
CA TYR A 372 -2.52 -5.48 -14.38
C TYR A 372 -3.78 -5.60 -13.50
N ASN A 373 -4.90 -4.97 -13.86
CA ASN A 373 -6.08 -4.90 -12.99
C ASN A 373 -6.71 -6.27 -12.72
N GLU A 374 -6.69 -7.21 -13.67
CA GLU A 374 -7.14 -8.57 -13.40
C GLU A 374 -6.27 -9.25 -12.34
N ALA A 375 -4.95 -9.12 -12.44
CA ALA A 375 -4.03 -9.71 -11.46
C ALA A 375 -4.19 -9.05 -10.08
N PHE A 376 -4.42 -7.73 -10.04
CA PHE A 376 -4.73 -7.00 -8.82
C PHE A 376 -6.03 -7.49 -8.18
N TYR A 377 -7.13 -7.55 -8.96
CA TYR A 377 -8.42 -8.06 -8.51
C TYR A 377 -8.28 -9.45 -7.89
N GLN A 378 -7.62 -10.38 -8.59
CA GLN A 378 -7.37 -11.73 -8.05
C GLN A 378 -6.60 -11.69 -6.73
N THR A 379 -5.64 -10.78 -6.60
CA THR A 379 -4.78 -10.66 -5.42
C THR A 379 -5.52 -10.13 -4.21
N MET A 380 -6.38 -9.12 -4.37
CA MET A 380 -7.08 -8.46 -3.25
C MET A 380 -7.97 -9.39 -2.40
N PHE A 381 -8.39 -10.54 -2.93
CA PHE A 381 -9.18 -11.54 -2.17
C PHE A 381 -8.32 -12.56 -1.41
N LYS A 382 -7.00 -12.43 -1.44
CA LYS A 382 -6.04 -13.35 -0.79
C LYS A 382 -4.90 -12.60 -0.10
N VAL A 383 -5.14 -11.38 0.33
CA VAL A 383 -4.15 -10.58 1.04
C VAL A 383 -4.14 -10.87 2.55
N LYS A 384 -2.95 -10.77 3.14
CA LYS A 384 -2.72 -10.72 4.59
C LYS A 384 -1.77 -9.56 4.88
N ASP A 385 -1.87 -9.01 6.08
CA ASP A 385 -1.10 -7.85 6.51
C ASP A 385 -0.23 -8.16 7.73
N PHE A 386 0.80 -7.33 7.92
CA PHE A 386 1.64 -7.30 9.10
C PHE A 386 0.84 -6.86 10.35
N TRP A 387 1.49 -6.89 11.51
CA TRP A 387 0.95 -6.35 12.75
C TRP A 387 0.60 -4.86 12.63
N ALA A 388 -0.67 -4.53 12.87
CA ALA A 388 -1.13 -3.14 12.93
C ALA A 388 -1.16 -2.57 14.37
N THR A 389 -0.32 -3.10 15.26
CA THR A 389 -0.27 -2.69 16.68
C THR A 389 0.55 -1.40 16.85
N PRO A 390 0.41 -0.64 17.95
CA PRO A 390 1.20 0.58 18.19
C PRO A 390 2.72 0.40 18.10
N GLU A 391 3.19 -0.79 18.45
CA GLU A 391 4.60 -1.17 18.39
C GLU A 391 5.06 -1.68 17.00
N TYR A 392 4.22 -1.58 15.96
CA TYR A 392 4.50 -1.94 14.57
C TYR A 392 5.92 -1.60 14.12
N ALA A 393 6.34 -0.34 14.29
CA ALA A 393 7.63 0.12 13.81
C ALA A 393 8.80 -0.63 14.47
N GLU A 394 8.70 -0.95 15.77
CA GLU A 394 9.71 -1.74 16.49
C GLU A 394 9.75 -3.19 15.98
N LEU A 395 8.59 -3.78 15.72
CA LEU A 395 8.47 -5.13 15.16
C LEU A 395 9.05 -5.21 13.73
N LEU A 396 8.74 -4.24 12.88
CA LEU A 396 9.24 -4.16 11.50
C LEU A 396 10.76 -4.00 11.47
N ILE A 397 11.31 -3.09 12.28
CA ILE A 397 12.75 -2.88 12.40
C ILE A 397 13.44 -4.18 12.83
N ALA A 398 12.90 -4.90 13.81
CA ALA A 398 13.46 -6.17 14.25
C ALA A 398 13.47 -7.20 13.10
N MET A 399 12.37 -7.36 12.36
CA MET A 399 12.31 -8.32 11.25
C MET A 399 13.31 -7.97 10.14
N ASN A 400 13.41 -6.69 9.78
CA ASN A 400 14.43 -6.20 8.85
C ASN A 400 15.85 -6.52 9.30
N GLN A 401 16.19 -6.25 10.57
CA GLN A 401 17.52 -6.49 11.12
C GLN A 401 17.88 -7.97 11.19
N ARG A 402 16.89 -8.86 11.40
CA ARG A 402 17.11 -10.30 11.47
C ARG A 402 17.20 -10.95 10.10
N LEU A 403 16.34 -10.57 9.16
CA LEU A 403 16.25 -11.25 7.86
C LEU A 403 17.24 -10.73 6.83
N TYR A 404 17.54 -9.42 6.84
CA TYR A 404 18.41 -8.82 5.81
C TYR A 404 19.82 -9.46 5.73
N PRO A 405 20.55 -9.68 6.85
CA PRO A 405 21.88 -10.28 6.79
C PRO A 405 21.86 -11.72 6.26
N TYR A 406 20.80 -12.47 6.53
CA TYR A 406 20.64 -13.83 6.02
C TYR A 406 20.32 -13.83 4.51
N ILE A 407 19.34 -13.03 4.08
CA ILE A 407 18.84 -13.01 2.70
C ILE A 407 19.90 -12.45 1.75
N THR A 408 20.46 -11.28 2.07
CA THR A 408 21.34 -10.54 1.14
C THR A 408 22.82 -10.74 1.40
N GLY A 409 23.18 -11.14 2.63
CA GLY A 409 24.57 -11.16 3.11
C GLY A 409 25.14 -12.54 3.44
N ASP A 410 24.38 -13.62 3.21
CA ASP A 410 24.76 -15.01 3.51
C ASP A 410 25.20 -15.26 4.97
N GLN A 411 24.61 -14.53 5.92
CA GLN A 411 24.95 -14.66 7.35
C GLN A 411 23.96 -15.56 8.08
N GLY A 412 24.47 -16.65 8.67
CA GLY A 412 23.68 -17.59 9.49
C GLY A 412 22.65 -18.39 8.70
N THR A 413 21.62 -18.86 9.40
CA THR A 413 20.51 -19.64 8.85
C THR A 413 19.16 -18.93 9.02
N ALA A 414 18.17 -19.29 8.21
CA ALA A 414 16.79 -18.79 8.36
C ALA A 414 16.23 -19.11 9.76
N LYS A 415 16.54 -20.30 10.29
CA LYS A 415 16.11 -20.71 11.64
C LYS A 415 16.69 -19.82 12.74
N GLU A 416 17.99 -19.55 12.70
CA GLU A 416 18.65 -18.65 13.67
C GLU A 416 18.09 -17.23 13.58
N ALA A 417 17.87 -16.71 12.37
CA ALA A 417 17.29 -15.38 12.16
C ALA A 417 15.86 -15.29 12.72
N LEU A 418 15.01 -16.28 12.43
CA LEU A 418 13.62 -16.30 12.90
C LEU A 418 13.50 -16.60 14.41
N ASP A 419 14.38 -17.42 14.98
CA ASP A 419 14.43 -17.63 16.44
C ASP A 419 14.79 -16.35 17.18
N ALA A 420 15.77 -15.61 16.66
CA ALA A 420 16.14 -14.31 17.21
C ALA A 420 14.99 -13.29 17.05
N LEU A 421 14.28 -13.32 15.91
CA LEU A 421 13.11 -12.48 15.69
C LEU A 421 11.98 -12.78 16.67
N ALA A 422 11.67 -14.05 16.91
CA ALA A 422 10.68 -14.46 17.90
C ALA A 422 11.03 -13.91 19.30
N ALA A 423 12.31 -14.00 19.69
CA ALA A 423 12.79 -13.45 20.95
C ALA A 423 12.64 -11.92 21.02
N ASP A 424 12.97 -11.20 19.95
CA ASP A 424 12.82 -9.74 19.88
C ASP A 424 11.34 -9.34 20.00
N TRP A 425 10.45 -9.94 19.21
CA TRP A 425 9.02 -9.64 19.24
C TRP A 425 8.37 -9.98 20.58
N ASN A 426 8.73 -11.11 21.20
CA ASN A 426 8.30 -11.41 22.57
C ASN A 426 8.76 -10.34 23.58
N ALA A 427 9.99 -9.84 23.45
CA ALA A 427 10.50 -8.79 24.33
C ALA A 427 9.73 -7.48 24.12
N THR A 428 9.44 -7.11 22.87
CA THR A 428 8.62 -5.94 22.52
C THR A 428 7.20 -6.08 23.07
N PHE A 429 6.51 -7.19 22.81
CA PHE A 429 5.15 -7.42 23.34
C PHE A 429 5.11 -7.41 24.87
N LYS A 430 6.09 -8.03 25.55
CA LYS A 430 6.20 -7.98 27.01
C LYS A 430 6.43 -6.56 27.53
N LYS A 431 7.29 -5.78 26.87
CA LYS A 431 7.57 -4.37 27.21
C LYS A 431 6.30 -3.52 27.16
N TYR A 432 5.39 -3.79 26.23
CA TYR A 432 4.12 -3.08 26.07
C TYR A 432 2.92 -3.77 26.75
N GLY A 433 3.15 -4.85 27.50
CA GLY A 433 2.08 -5.54 28.24
C GLY A 433 1.08 -6.30 27.36
N ARG A 434 1.45 -6.66 26.13
CA ARG A 434 0.63 -7.48 25.23
C ARG A 434 0.73 -8.97 25.60
N GLY A 435 -0.36 -9.72 25.43
CA GLY A 435 -0.39 -11.18 25.61
C GLY A 435 -0.22 -11.71 27.05
N GLN A 436 -0.44 -10.85 28.07
CA GLN A 436 -0.39 -11.24 29.50
C GLN A 436 -1.72 -11.74 30.05
#